data_AF-A0AAV9QAT8-F1
#
_entry.id   AF-A0AAV9QAT8-F1
#
_cell.length_a   1.000
_cell.length_b   1.000
_cell.length_c   1.000
_cell.angle_alpha   90.00
_cell.angle_beta   90.00
_cell.angle_gamma   90.00
#
_symmetry.space_group_name_H-M   'P 1'
#
loop_
_entity.id
_entity.type
_entity.pdbx_description
1 polymer ?
#
loop_
_entity_poly.entity_id
_entity_poly.type
_entity_poly.pdbx_seq_one_letter_code
_entity_poly.pdbx_strand_id
1 'polypeptide(L)'
;MTHAPFPHDHQLCSDLDVASPAGVTQHVPGHPTIPLSDLDALGRFLRKEFWAADLEAMASRLQKVQGRDIVVTEDPRLHLLWINNRIFIKPLPICLLSHSLWKSISLPQDASFAERLKIRRAAMGFLRTYRHLIQHESDLMIAQKDDLRLVPNKVNWAELSIFLADLELLEDSEASARYHYGEIRLSRLNFYAPILFGRFYYEHIPMQYGEYFARLYGPLLFIFAVVTTILNSMQVALAAKPEQESSGYYLWEIFYWFGVVTLLITVVVGCSLILLWVGMIANEWKFALKNRHKAQGQSMS
;
A
#
# COMPACT_ATOMS: atom_id res chain seq x y z
N MET A 1 3.43 -36.03 -0.88
CA MET A 1 2.14 -36.34 -0.21
C MET A 1 1.10 -36.45 -1.30
N THR A 2 0.66 -37.66 -1.63
CA THR A 2 -0.25 -37.96 -2.77
C THR A 2 -1.57 -38.49 -2.24
N HIS A 3 -2.26 -37.70 -1.41
CA HIS A 3 -3.61 -38.00 -0.96
C HIS A 3 -4.55 -36.91 -1.44
N ALA A 4 -5.76 -37.30 -1.83
CA ALA A 4 -6.81 -36.36 -2.17
C ALA A 4 -7.08 -35.43 -0.97
N PRO A 5 -7.42 -34.15 -1.21
CA PRO A 5 -7.52 -33.15 -0.16
C PRO A 5 -8.68 -33.37 0.82
N PHE A 6 -9.56 -34.34 0.57
CA PHE A 6 -10.68 -34.69 1.43
C PHE A 6 -10.91 -36.21 1.46
N PRO A 7 -11.50 -36.75 2.55
CA PRO A 7 -11.91 -38.15 2.63
C PRO A 7 -12.98 -38.48 1.59
N HIS A 8 -12.99 -39.72 1.07
CA HIS A 8 -13.92 -40.19 0.03
C HIS A 8 -15.40 -39.93 0.41
N ASP A 9 -15.74 -40.09 1.69
CA ASP A 9 -17.11 -39.92 2.20
C ASP A 9 -17.63 -38.46 2.11
N HIS A 10 -16.76 -37.49 1.84
CA HIS A 10 -17.10 -36.07 1.68
C HIS A 10 -17.14 -35.61 0.23
N GLN A 11 -17.04 -36.52 -0.74
CA GLN A 11 -17.12 -36.21 -2.16
C GLN A 11 -18.53 -35.74 -2.56
N LEU A 12 -18.60 -34.64 -3.31
CA LEU A 12 -19.86 -34.01 -3.72
C LEU A 12 -20.27 -34.31 -5.17
N CYS A 13 -19.35 -34.84 -5.98
CA CYS A 13 -19.60 -35.23 -7.37
C CYS A 13 -19.09 -36.65 -7.58
N SER A 14 -20.00 -37.60 -7.78
CA SER A 14 -19.69 -39.03 -7.94
C SER A 14 -19.67 -39.50 -9.40
N ASP A 15 -19.81 -38.57 -10.35
CA ASP A 15 -19.92 -38.85 -11.80
C ASP A 15 -18.69 -39.59 -12.36
N LEU A 16 -17.55 -39.50 -11.67
CA LEU A 16 -16.28 -40.14 -12.05
C LEU A 16 -15.99 -41.44 -11.30
N ASP A 17 -16.76 -41.78 -10.26
CA ASP A 17 -16.55 -42.98 -9.45
C ASP A 17 -17.12 -44.24 -10.11
N VAL A 18 -18.03 -44.08 -11.08
CA VAL A 18 -18.66 -45.18 -11.80
C VAL A 18 -17.71 -45.68 -12.89
N ALA A 19 -17.19 -46.90 -12.73
CA ALA A 19 -16.38 -47.55 -13.76
C ALA A 19 -17.16 -47.60 -15.09
N SER A 20 -16.62 -46.97 -16.14
CA SER A 20 -17.26 -46.95 -17.45
C SER A 20 -17.40 -48.37 -18.01
N PRO A 21 -18.54 -48.74 -18.62
CA PRO A 21 -18.65 -49.99 -19.35
C PRO A 21 -17.58 -50.03 -20.46
N ALA A 22 -17.00 -51.21 -20.68
CA ALA A 22 -15.84 -51.41 -21.55
C ALA A 22 -16.02 -50.72 -22.93
N GLY A 23 -15.19 -49.70 -23.20
CA GLY A 23 -15.14 -48.99 -24.48
C GLY A 23 -15.62 -47.53 -24.47
N VAL A 24 -16.15 -46.99 -23.37
CA VAL A 24 -16.57 -45.58 -23.27
C VAL A 24 -15.47 -44.75 -22.59
N THR A 25 -14.93 -43.75 -23.29
CA THR A 25 -13.99 -42.77 -22.72
C THR A 25 -14.73 -41.83 -21.76
N GLN A 26 -14.36 -41.84 -20.47
CA GLN A 26 -14.86 -40.88 -19.49
C GLN A 26 -14.34 -39.47 -19.80
N HIS A 27 -15.20 -38.47 -19.62
CA HIS A 27 -14.89 -37.05 -19.86
C HIS A 27 -15.08 -36.25 -18.58
N VAL A 28 -14.46 -35.07 -18.52
CA VAL A 28 -14.54 -34.20 -17.32
C VAL A 28 -16.00 -33.79 -17.10
N PRO A 29 -16.57 -33.95 -15.89
CA PRO A 29 -17.95 -33.55 -15.63
C PRO A 29 -18.17 -32.08 -15.98
N GLY A 30 -19.21 -31.81 -16.78
CA GLY A 30 -19.49 -30.47 -17.32
C GLY A 30 -18.72 -30.08 -18.60
N HIS A 31 -17.72 -30.86 -19.03
CA HIS A 31 -16.91 -30.61 -20.23
C HIS A 31 -16.76 -31.88 -21.10
N PRO A 32 -17.78 -32.22 -21.91
CA PRO A 32 -17.85 -33.49 -22.64
C PRO A 32 -16.85 -33.61 -23.81
N THR A 33 -16.07 -32.57 -24.10
CA THR A 33 -15.06 -32.56 -25.17
C THR A 33 -13.65 -32.89 -24.67
N ILE A 34 -13.47 -33.06 -23.36
CA ILE A 34 -12.16 -33.29 -22.73
C ILE A 34 -12.15 -34.70 -22.12
N PRO A 35 -11.51 -35.69 -22.78
CA PRO A 35 -11.44 -37.05 -22.26
C PRO A 35 -10.43 -37.14 -21.10
N LEU A 36 -10.78 -37.85 -20.02
CA LEU A 36 -9.89 -38.09 -18.88
C LEU A 36 -8.67 -38.94 -19.25
N SER A 37 -8.78 -39.76 -20.30
CA SER A 37 -7.70 -40.63 -20.78
C SER A 37 -6.55 -39.85 -21.43
N ASP A 38 -6.81 -38.63 -21.94
CA ASP A 38 -5.78 -37.76 -22.51
C ASP A 38 -5.27 -36.81 -21.41
N LEU A 39 -4.22 -37.27 -20.72
CA LEU A 39 -3.59 -36.52 -19.62
C LEU A 39 -3.00 -35.17 -20.07
N ASP A 40 -2.61 -35.04 -21.34
CA ASP A 40 -2.05 -33.79 -21.85
C ASP A 40 -3.15 -32.76 -22.11
N ALA A 41 -4.28 -33.17 -22.69
CA ALA A 41 -5.45 -32.30 -22.86
C ALA A 41 -6.07 -31.91 -21.51
N LEU A 42 -6.20 -32.86 -20.59
CA LEU A 42 -6.68 -32.63 -19.22
C LEU A 42 -5.75 -31.68 -18.47
N GLY A 43 -4.43 -31.89 -18.55
CA GLY A 43 -3.43 -31.02 -17.93
C GLY A 43 -3.46 -29.59 -18.47
N ARG A 44 -3.65 -29.40 -19.78
CA ARG A 44 -3.83 -28.07 -20.38
C ARG A 44 -5.11 -27.39 -19.90
N PHE A 45 -6.21 -28.13 -19.80
CA PHE A 45 -7.49 -27.60 -19.32
C PHE A 45 -7.40 -27.17 -17.86
N LEU A 46 -6.94 -28.06 -16.97
CA LEU A 46 -6.78 -27.77 -15.54
C LEU A 46 -5.83 -26.60 -15.30
N ARG A 47 -4.74 -26.52 -16.07
CA ARG A 47 -3.82 -25.38 -15.99
C ARG A 47 -4.50 -24.08 -16.42
N LYS A 48 -5.30 -24.09 -17.48
CA LYS A 48 -6.01 -22.89 -17.94
C LYS A 48 -7.06 -22.42 -16.92
N GLU A 49 -7.81 -23.33 -16.31
CA GLU A 49 -8.90 -22.98 -15.38
C GLU A 49 -8.42 -22.63 -13.97
N PHE A 50 -7.41 -23.34 -13.46
CA PHE A 50 -7.01 -23.21 -12.05
C PHE A 50 -5.61 -22.60 -11.86
N TRP A 51 -4.80 -22.50 -12.92
CA TRP A 51 -3.39 -22.10 -12.83
C TRP A 51 -3.06 -20.89 -13.69
N ALA A 52 -3.20 -19.70 -13.12
CA ALA A 52 -2.75 -18.47 -13.74
C ALA A 52 -1.29 -18.18 -13.33
N ALA A 53 -0.33 -18.55 -14.18
CA ALA A 53 1.10 -18.40 -13.87
C ALA A 53 1.50 -16.96 -13.47
N ASP A 54 0.86 -15.96 -14.07
CA ASP A 54 1.09 -14.54 -13.77
C ASP A 54 0.51 -14.12 -12.40
N LEU A 55 -0.59 -14.75 -11.97
CA LEU A 55 -1.24 -14.51 -10.67
C LEU A 55 -0.62 -15.35 -9.55
N GLU A 56 -0.22 -16.59 -9.81
CA GLU A 56 0.57 -17.44 -8.91
C GLU A 56 1.89 -16.74 -8.53
N ALA A 57 2.54 -16.09 -9.50
CA ALA A 57 3.73 -15.26 -9.27
C ALA A 57 3.45 -13.96 -8.47
N MET A 58 2.20 -13.49 -8.41
CA MET A 58 1.79 -12.28 -7.67
C MET A 58 1.11 -12.58 -6.32
N ALA A 59 0.44 -13.72 -6.16
CA ALA A 59 -0.38 -14.07 -5.00
C ALA A 59 0.47 -14.21 -3.72
N SER A 60 1.63 -14.87 -3.80
CA SER A 60 2.59 -14.97 -2.70
C SER A 60 3.43 -13.70 -2.48
N ARG A 61 3.30 -12.74 -3.40
CA ARG A 61 4.19 -11.59 -3.54
C ARG A 61 3.51 -10.26 -3.20
N LEU A 62 2.22 -10.24 -2.90
CA LEU A 62 1.44 -9.00 -2.74
C LEU A 62 1.85 -8.08 -1.57
N GLN A 63 2.64 -8.53 -0.59
CA GLN A 63 3.20 -7.63 0.43
C GLN A 63 4.64 -7.17 0.14
N LYS A 64 5.45 -7.96 -0.59
CA LYS A 64 6.87 -7.65 -0.87
C LYS A 64 7.13 -7.13 -2.29
N VAL A 65 6.24 -7.39 -3.25
CA VAL A 65 6.37 -6.98 -4.67
C VAL A 65 5.74 -5.64 -4.98
N GLN A 66 4.95 -5.08 -4.07
CA GLN A 66 4.61 -3.65 -4.16
C GLN A 66 5.76 -2.74 -3.67
N GLY A 67 6.89 -3.32 -3.25
CA GLY A 67 8.08 -2.60 -2.79
C GLY A 67 7.81 -1.74 -1.54
N ARG A 68 6.77 -2.07 -0.77
CA ARG A 68 6.36 -1.24 0.36
C ARG A 68 7.30 -1.48 1.55
N ASP A 69 7.90 -0.41 2.04
CA ASP A 69 8.66 -0.41 3.28
C ASP A 69 7.70 -0.51 4.46
N ILE A 70 8.00 -1.44 5.36
CA ILE A 70 7.27 -1.59 6.61
C ILE A 70 7.81 -0.58 7.61
N VAL A 71 6.94 0.30 8.09
CA VAL A 71 7.26 1.28 9.12
C VAL A 71 6.57 0.90 10.41
N VAL A 72 7.38 0.64 11.44
CA VAL A 72 6.88 0.30 12.77
C VAL A 72 6.25 1.53 13.43
N THR A 73 5.04 1.39 13.98
CA THR A 73 4.34 2.48 14.68
C THR A 73 3.72 1.99 15.98
N GLU A 74 3.76 2.78 17.03
CA GLU A 74 3.03 2.43 18.26
C GLU A 74 1.57 2.88 18.27
N ASP A 75 1.15 3.71 17.30
CA ASP A 75 -0.22 4.22 17.24
C ASP A 75 -1.17 3.19 16.57
N PRO A 76 -2.18 2.64 17.29
CA PRO A 76 -3.16 1.73 16.70
C PRO A 76 -4.01 2.36 15.58
N ARG A 77 -4.09 3.70 15.52
CA ARG A 77 -4.79 4.44 14.46
C ARG A 77 -4.13 4.23 13.09
N LEU A 78 -2.81 4.03 13.08
CA LEU A 78 -2.02 3.94 11.85
C LEU A 78 -1.80 2.50 11.36
N HIS A 79 -2.08 1.50 12.19
CA HIS A 79 -1.85 0.11 11.81
C HIS A 79 -2.65 -0.29 10.55
N LEU A 80 -1.97 -0.88 9.56
CA LEU A 80 -2.49 -1.17 8.21
C LEU A 80 -2.88 0.06 7.37
N LEU A 81 -2.49 1.27 7.77
CA LEU A 81 -2.54 2.41 6.86
C LEU A 81 -1.31 2.39 5.95
N TRP A 82 -1.52 2.68 4.68
CA TRP A 82 -0.42 2.81 3.73
C TRP A 82 -0.46 4.13 2.95
N ILE A 83 0.71 4.66 2.65
CA ILE A 83 0.93 5.86 1.85
C ILE A 83 2.16 5.65 0.96
N ASN A 84 2.01 5.88 -0.35
CA ASN A 84 3.04 5.63 -1.35
C ASN A 84 3.54 4.17 -1.28
N ASN A 85 4.84 3.99 -1.04
CA ASN A 85 5.50 2.72 -0.81
C ASN A 85 5.76 2.45 0.68
N ARG A 86 4.93 2.94 1.61
CA ARG A 86 5.10 2.66 3.05
C ARG A 86 3.82 2.15 3.66
N ILE A 87 3.92 1.11 4.47
CA ILE A 87 2.82 0.57 5.28
C ILE A 87 3.18 0.67 6.76
N PHE A 88 2.25 1.18 7.56
CA PHE A 88 2.44 1.31 9.00
C PHE A 88 1.90 0.09 9.71
N ILE A 89 2.75 -0.58 10.50
CA ILE A 89 2.33 -1.77 11.25
C ILE A 89 2.71 -1.57 12.71
N LYS A 90 1.73 -1.79 13.60
CA LYS A 90 1.95 -1.78 15.04
C LYS A 90 2.48 -3.12 15.51
N PRO A 91 3.60 -3.19 16.27
CA PRO A 91 4.11 -4.43 16.84
C PRO A 91 3.05 -5.15 17.66
N LEU A 92 3.09 -6.48 17.63
CA LEU A 92 2.22 -7.34 18.42
C LEU A 92 2.53 -7.16 19.90
N PRO A 93 1.62 -6.55 20.70
CA PRO A 93 1.87 -6.36 22.11
C PRO A 93 1.88 -7.72 22.81
N ILE A 94 2.97 -8.02 23.53
CA ILE A 94 3.18 -9.31 24.22
C ILE A 94 2.04 -9.62 25.19
N CYS A 95 1.44 -8.58 25.78
CA CYS A 95 0.32 -8.74 26.69
C CYS A 95 -0.90 -9.43 26.04
N LEU A 96 -1.11 -9.27 24.72
CA LEU A 96 -2.20 -9.94 23.99
C LEU A 96 -1.97 -11.45 23.82
N LEU A 97 -0.74 -11.92 24.02
CA LEU A 97 -0.42 -13.34 24.05
C LEU A 97 -0.69 -13.98 25.42
N SER A 98 -1.02 -13.18 26.44
CA SER A 98 -1.27 -13.66 27.80
C SER A 98 -2.74 -13.97 28.03
N HIS A 99 -3.06 -15.24 28.31
CA HIS A 99 -4.40 -15.66 28.69
C HIS A 99 -4.94 -14.93 29.93
N SER A 100 -4.07 -14.61 30.90
CA SER A 100 -4.44 -13.88 32.12
C SER A 100 -5.03 -12.49 31.82
N LEU A 101 -4.52 -11.80 30.79
CA LEU A 101 -5.06 -10.52 30.34
C LEU A 101 -6.49 -10.73 29.82
N TRP A 102 -6.71 -11.70 28.94
CA TRP A 102 -8.03 -11.97 28.37
C TRP A 102 -9.07 -12.32 29.44
N LYS A 103 -8.68 -13.10 30.44
CA LYS A 103 -9.53 -13.40 31.60
C LYS A 103 -9.89 -12.13 32.37
N SER A 104 -8.93 -11.23 32.62
CA SER A 104 -9.17 -9.98 33.35
C SER A 104 -10.13 -9.03 32.63
N ILE A 105 -10.05 -8.95 31.29
CA ILE A 105 -10.90 -8.07 30.48
C ILE A 105 -12.32 -8.64 30.35
N SER A 106 -12.47 -9.97 30.41
CA SER A 106 -13.76 -10.66 30.31
C SER A 106 -14.59 -10.65 31.60
N LEU A 107 -14.04 -10.25 32.75
CA LEU A 107 -14.77 -10.27 34.03
C LEU A 107 -15.81 -9.12 34.10
N PRO A 108 -17.11 -9.45 34.30
CA PRO A 108 -18.15 -8.46 34.52
C PRO A 108 -18.10 -7.98 35.96
N GLN A 109 -17.32 -6.94 36.24
CA GLN A 109 -17.20 -6.42 37.60
C GLN A 109 -17.64 -4.97 37.81
N ASP A 110 -17.91 -4.14 36.79
CA ASP A 110 -18.22 -2.71 37.04
C ASP A 110 -18.97 -2.03 35.89
N ALA A 111 -19.39 -0.77 36.12
CA ALA A 111 -19.91 0.16 35.11
C ALA A 111 -18.97 0.36 33.89
N SER A 112 -17.69 0.00 34.00
CA SER A 112 -16.70 0.06 32.92
C SER A 112 -16.64 -1.22 32.04
N PHE A 113 -17.51 -2.20 32.28
CA PHE A 113 -17.56 -3.44 31.49
C PHE A 113 -17.79 -3.18 29.98
N ALA A 114 -18.63 -2.20 29.63
CA ALA A 114 -18.90 -1.86 28.23
C ALA A 114 -17.64 -1.35 27.50
N GLU A 115 -16.80 -0.56 28.17
CA GLU A 115 -15.52 -0.09 27.61
C GLU A 115 -14.51 -1.23 27.48
N ARG A 116 -14.41 -2.10 28.50
CA ARG A 116 -13.56 -3.31 28.43
C ARG A 116 -13.98 -4.23 27.29
N LEU A 117 -15.28 -4.37 27.02
CA LEU A 117 -15.77 -5.16 25.90
C LEU A 117 -15.39 -4.53 24.55
N LYS A 118 -15.48 -3.21 24.40
CA LYS A 118 -14.98 -2.52 23.19
C LYS A 118 -13.48 -2.75 22.98
N ILE A 119 -12.69 -2.65 24.04
CA ILE A 119 -11.24 -2.90 24.01
C ILE A 119 -10.96 -4.36 23.62
N ARG A 120 -11.69 -5.32 24.20
CA ARG A 120 -11.60 -6.74 23.83
C ARG A 120 -11.85 -6.94 22.34
N ARG A 121 -12.95 -6.39 21.80
CA ARG A 121 -13.27 -6.48 20.36
C ARG A 121 -12.21 -5.84 19.48
N ALA A 122 -11.64 -4.71 19.91
CA ALA A 122 -10.54 -4.06 19.20
C ALA A 122 -9.27 -4.91 19.21
N ALA A 123 -8.92 -5.51 20.35
CA ALA A 123 -7.76 -6.38 20.49
C ALA A 123 -7.90 -7.68 19.70
N MET A 124 -9.09 -8.28 19.66
CA MET A 124 -9.38 -9.46 18.83
C MET A 124 -9.29 -9.13 17.33
N GLY A 125 -9.90 -8.00 16.91
CA GLY A 125 -9.76 -7.51 15.54
C GLY A 125 -8.30 -7.25 15.16
N PHE A 126 -7.50 -6.69 16.07
CA PHE A 126 -6.06 -6.51 15.87
C PHE A 126 -5.32 -7.85 15.72
N LEU A 127 -5.55 -8.84 16.59
CA LEU A 127 -4.90 -10.15 16.45
C LEU A 127 -5.29 -10.85 15.15
N ARG A 128 -6.54 -10.70 14.71
CA ARG A 128 -6.99 -11.20 13.41
C ARG A 128 -6.20 -10.60 12.25
N THR A 129 -5.77 -9.34 12.32
CA THR A 129 -4.88 -8.79 11.27
C THR A 129 -3.55 -9.53 11.20
N TYR A 130 -2.97 -9.92 12.33
CA TYR A 130 -1.70 -10.66 12.39
C TYR A 130 -1.81 -12.06 11.80
N ARG A 131 -2.96 -12.71 11.91
CA ARG A 131 -3.27 -13.97 11.21
C ARG A 131 -3.21 -13.82 9.68
N HIS A 132 -3.62 -12.66 9.14
CA HIS A 132 -3.57 -12.38 7.70
C HIS A 132 -2.19 -11.91 7.25
N LEU A 133 -1.45 -11.21 8.11
CA LEU A 133 -0.08 -10.75 7.85
C LEU A 133 0.95 -11.88 7.88
N ILE A 134 0.76 -12.89 8.75
CA ILE A 134 1.71 -13.98 8.96
C ILE A 134 1.01 -15.29 8.61
N GLN A 135 1.22 -15.79 7.39
CA GLN A 135 0.61 -17.03 6.89
C GLN A 135 1.61 -18.17 6.79
N HIS A 136 2.89 -17.83 6.66
CA HIS A 136 3.99 -18.79 6.56
C HIS A 136 5.11 -18.48 7.56
N GLU A 137 5.94 -19.50 7.82
CA GLU A 137 7.13 -19.36 8.67
C GLU A 137 8.08 -18.27 8.16
N SER A 138 8.20 -18.11 6.83
CA SER A 138 8.98 -17.02 6.23
C SER A 138 8.49 -15.64 6.64
N ASP A 139 7.18 -15.47 6.82
CA ASP A 139 6.60 -14.18 7.22
C ASP A 139 6.92 -13.89 8.67
N LEU A 140 6.89 -14.92 9.53
CA LEU A 140 7.31 -14.82 10.92
C LEU A 140 8.78 -14.42 11.02
N MET A 141 9.66 -15.04 10.23
CA MET A 141 11.08 -14.69 10.18
C MET A 141 11.28 -13.22 9.77
N ILE A 142 10.49 -12.71 8.82
CA ILE A 142 10.53 -11.30 8.43
C ILE A 142 10.04 -10.41 9.58
N ALA A 143 8.94 -10.76 10.23
CA ALA A 143 8.38 -10.01 11.35
C ALA A 143 9.29 -9.97 12.59
N GLN A 144 10.17 -10.97 12.76
CA GLN A 144 11.16 -11.07 13.83
C GLN A 144 12.51 -10.42 13.53
N LYS A 145 12.73 -9.89 12.32
CA LYS A 145 13.98 -9.20 12.01
C LYS A 145 14.22 -8.03 12.96
N ASP A 146 15.49 -7.75 13.26
CA ASP A 146 15.89 -6.73 14.24
C ASP A 146 15.47 -5.29 13.88
N ASP A 147 15.28 -5.01 12.60
CA ASP A 147 14.80 -3.73 12.09
C ASP A 147 13.29 -3.52 12.30
N LEU A 148 12.51 -4.61 12.34
CA LEU A 148 11.05 -4.57 12.44
C LEU A 148 10.52 -4.93 13.83
N ARG A 149 11.00 -6.03 14.42
CA ARG A 149 10.59 -6.56 15.74
C ARG A 149 9.07 -6.50 15.98
N LEU A 150 8.29 -6.83 14.94
CA LEU A 150 6.84 -6.84 15.00
C LEU A 150 6.31 -7.97 15.88
N VAL A 151 7.03 -9.09 15.91
CA VAL A 151 6.73 -10.25 16.77
C VAL A 151 7.96 -10.55 17.63
N PRO A 152 7.80 -10.94 18.90
CA PRO A 152 8.94 -11.32 19.74
C PRO A 152 9.72 -12.51 19.18
N ASN A 153 11.05 -12.44 19.22
CA ASN A 153 11.95 -13.48 18.70
C ASN A 153 11.88 -14.81 19.47
N LYS A 154 11.25 -14.82 20.64
CA LYS A 154 11.09 -16.02 21.48
C LYS A 154 9.93 -16.91 21.03
N VAL A 155 9.08 -16.42 20.14
CA VAL A 155 7.86 -17.11 19.70
C VAL A 155 8.20 -18.05 18.53
N ASN A 156 7.86 -19.33 18.67
CA ASN A 156 8.05 -20.32 17.61
C ASN A 156 6.90 -20.29 16.60
N TRP A 157 7.17 -20.67 15.35
CA TRP A 157 6.17 -20.79 14.28
C TRP A 157 5.03 -21.72 14.66
N ALA A 158 5.32 -22.91 15.16
CA ALA A 158 4.30 -23.89 15.52
C ALA A 158 3.32 -23.36 16.59
N GLU A 159 3.86 -22.73 17.64
CA GLU A 159 3.06 -22.15 18.73
C GLU A 159 2.20 -20.98 18.22
N LEU A 160 2.80 -20.08 17.42
CA LEU A 160 2.09 -18.94 16.85
C LEU A 160 1.02 -19.36 15.86
N SER A 161 1.30 -20.36 15.01
CA SER A 161 0.35 -20.85 14.01
C SER A 161 -0.88 -21.45 14.68
N ILE A 162 -0.71 -22.22 15.76
CA ILE A 162 -1.84 -22.76 16.53
C ILE A 162 -2.63 -21.61 17.18
N PHE A 163 -1.94 -20.69 17.86
CA PHE A 163 -2.57 -19.53 18.48
C PHE A 163 -3.36 -18.67 17.49
N LEU A 164 -2.82 -18.43 16.29
CA LEU A 164 -3.49 -17.62 15.26
C LEU A 164 -4.63 -18.39 14.58
N ALA A 165 -4.55 -19.73 14.47
CA ALA A 165 -5.63 -20.55 13.93
C ALA A 165 -6.88 -20.51 14.81
N ASP A 166 -6.72 -20.48 16.14
CA ASP A 166 -7.85 -20.36 17.09
C ASP A 166 -8.63 -19.04 16.91
N LEU A 167 -8.04 -18.02 16.28
CA LEU A 167 -8.66 -16.73 16.00
C LEU A 167 -9.48 -16.72 14.69
N GLU A 168 -9.37 -17.75 13.86
CA GLU A 168 -10.07 -17.86 12.57
C GLU A 168 -11.57 -18.20 12.76
N LEU A 169 -11.91 -18.82 13.89
CA LEU A 169 -13.28 -19.14 14.29
C LEU A 169 -14.07 -17.93 14.80
N LEU A 170 -13.43 -16.77 14.94
CA LEU A 170 -14.07 -15.56 15.47
C LEU A 170 -14.99 -14.92 14.42
N GLU A 171 -16.25 -14.71 14.81
CA GLU A 171 -17.21 -14.01 13.95
C GLU A 171 -16.81 -12.53 13.76
N ASP A 172 -17.19 -11.94 12.62
CA ASP A 172 -17.00 -10.51 12.36
C ASP A 172 -17.65 -9.63 13.45
N SER A 173 -18.71 -10.11 14.10
CA SER A 173 -19.42 -9.45 15.19
C SER A 173 -18.55 -9.25 16.45
N GLU A 174 -17.51 -10.08 16.61
CA GLU A 174 -16.61 -10.06 17.76
C GLU A 174 -15.43 -9.09 17.57
N ALA A 175 -15.19 -8.63 16.33
CA ALA A 175 -14.16 -7.64 16.02
C ALA A 175 -14.72 -6.22 16.03
N SER A 176 -13.89 -5.24 16.40
CA SER A 176 -14.24 -3.83 16.20
C SER A 176 -14.33 -3.49 14.71
N ALA A 177 -15.31 -2.68 14.30
CA ALA A 177 -15.54 -2.27 12.92
C ALA A 177 -14.30 -1.69 12.21
N ARG A 178 -13.36 -1.10 12.97
CA ARG A 178 -12.09 -0.61 12.44
C ARG A 178 -11.23 -1.71 11.80
N TYR A 179 -11.34 -2.96 12.27
CA TYR A 179 -10.55 -4.09 11.81
C TYR A 179 -11.31 -5.01 10.84
N HIS A 180 -12.56 -4.69 10.51
CA HIS A 180 -13.28 -5.35 9.41
C HIS A 180 -12.62 -5.04 8.06
N TYR A 181 -12.01 -3.87 7.97
CA TYR A 181 -11.25 -3.42 6.82
C TYR A 181 -9.77 -3.66 7.09
N GLY A 182 -9.08 -4.35 6.18
CA GLY A 182 -7.64 -4.61 6.26
C GLY A 182 -6.82 -3.36 5.95
N GLU A 183 -6.13 -3.36 4.81
CA GLU A 183 -5.29 -2.23 4.39
C GLU A 183 -6.12 -1.02 3.93
N ILE A 184 -5.85 0.16 4.49
CA ILE A 184 -6.52 1.41 4.10
C ILE A 184 -5.49 2.41 3.58
N ARG A 185 -5.75 2.97 2.39
CA ARG A 185 -4.89 4.01 1.83
C ARG A 185 -5.11 5.34 2.54
N LEU A 186 -4.07 5.87 3.18
CA LEU A 186 -4.15 7.12 3.96
C LEU A 186 -4.58 8.32 3.11
N SER A 187 -4.20 8.37 1.83
CA SER A 187 -4.62 9.47 0.95
C SER A 187 -6.14 9.53 0.74
N ARG A 188 -6.80 8.37 0.64
CA ARG A 188 -8.27 8.29 0.55
C ARG A 188 -8.90 8.65 1.89
N LEU A 189 -8.33 8.16 2.98
CA LEU A 189 -8.81 8.48 4.32
C LEU A 189 -8.72 9.99 4.61
N ASN A 190 -7.62 10.64 4.24
CA ASN A 190 -7.45 12.09 4.35
C ASN A 190 -8.43 12.87 3.47
N PHE A 191 -8.74 12.38 2.26
CA PHE A 191 -9.76 12.99 1.40
C PHE A 191 -11.15 13.01 2.06
N TYR A 192 -11.53 11.92 2.74
CA TYR A 192 -12.81 11.84 3.44
C TYR A 192 -12.77 12.37 4.88
N ALA A 193 -11.60 12.74 5.42
CA ALA A 193 -11.45 13.16 6.80
C ALA A 193 -12.31 14.38 7.20
N PRO A 194 -12.50 15.40 6.33
CA PRO A 194 -13.38 16.52 6.66
C PRO A 194 -14.84 16.08 6.88
N ILE A 195 -15.30 15.09 6.12
CA ILE A 195 -16.69 14.59 6.16
C ILE A 195 -16.86 13.59 7.32
N LEU A 196 -15.91 12.68 7.50
CA LEU A 196 -16.02 11.57 8.46
C LEU A 196 -15.61 11.95 9.89
N PHE A 197 -14.64 12.84 10.05
CA PHE A 197 -14.02 13.14 11.35
C PHE A 197 -14.05 14.62 11.72
N GLY A 198 -14.55 15.50 10.85
CA GLY A 198 -14.55 16.95 11.07
C GLY A 198 -13.15 17.56 11.17
N ARG A 199 -12.14 16.89 10.59
CA ARG A 199 -10.73 17.33 10.61
C ARG A 199 -10.21 17.44 9.19
N PHE A 200 -9.37 18.44 8.92
CA PHE A 200 -8.78 18.65 7.58
C PHE A 200 -7.94 17.45 7.08
N TYR A 201 -7.35 16.69 7.99
CA TYR A 201 -6.57 15.49 7.70
C TYR A 201 -6.72 14.51 8.87
N TYR A 202 -6.69 13.20 8.58
CA TYR A 202 -6.70 12.14 9.59
C TYR A 202 -5.35 12.01 10.28
N GLU A 203 -4.28 11.96 9.47
CA GLU A 203 -2.90 12.03 9.91
C GLU A 203 -2.06 12.78 8.87
N HIS A 204 -1.25 13.74 9.32
CA HIS A 204 -0.37 14.51 8.45
C HIS A 204 1.04 13.88 8.49
N ILE A 205 1.31 12.99 7.55
CA ILE A 205 2.67 12.49 7.33
C ILE A 205 3.34 13.47 6.36
N PRO A 206 4.42 14.17 6.76
CA PRO A 206 5.15 15.02 5.84
C PRO A 206 5.66 14.14 4.71
N MET A 207 5.06 14.31 3.53
CA MET A 207 5.53 13.70 2.31
C MET A 207 6.97 14.18 2.11
N GLN A 208 7.91 13.26 1.87
CA GLN A 208 9.24 13.66 1.42
C GLN A 208 9.08 14.26 0.03
N TYR A 209 8.89 15.59 -0.03
CA TYR A 209 8.66 16.37 -1.26
C TYR A 209 9.69 16.04 -2.36
N GLY A 210 10.89 15.63 -1.96
CA GLY A 210 11.96 15.18 -2.85
C GLY A 210 11.55 14.12 -3.87
N GLU A 211 10.73 13.13 -3.50
CA GLU A 211 10.31 12.07 -4.45
C GLU A 211 9.36 12.59 -5.53
N TYR A 212 8.52 13.57 -5.20
CA TYR A 212 7.62 14.21 -6.16
C TYR A 212 8.39 15.10 -7.13
N PHE A 213 9.27 15.96 -6.61
CA PHE A 213 10.10 16.83 -7.44
C PHE A 213 11.09 16.03 -8.30
N ALA A 214 11.67 14.94 -7.79
CA ALA A 214 12.58 14.06 -8.54
C ALA A 214 11.98 13.54 -9.86
N ARG A 215 10.69 13.20 -9.87
CA ARG A 215 10.00 12.73 -11.08
C ARG A 215 9.75 13.82 -12.11
N LEU A 216 9.64 15.07 -11.65
CA LEU A 216 9.37 16.22 -12.52
C LEU A 216 10.65 16.81 -13.13
N TYR A 217 11.81 16.65 -12.48
CA TYR A 217 13.09 17.20 -12.94
C TYR A 217 13.49 16.73 -14.34
N GLY A 218 13.32 15.44 -14.68
CA GLY A 218 13.71 14.90 -15.98
C GLY A 218 13.00 15.59 -17.17
N PRO A 219 11.65 15.56 -17.22
CA PRO A 219 10.89 16.26 -18.27
C PRO A 219 11.14 17.78 -18.30
N LEU A 220 11.29 18.44 -17.15
CA LEU A 220 11.56 19.87 -17.09
C LEU A 220 12.92 20.23 -17.69
N LEU A 221 13.97 19.46 -17.39
CA LEU A 221 15.31 19.68 -17.97
C LEU A 221 15.30 19.46 -19.49
N PHE A 222 14.53 18.50 -19.98
CA PHE A 222 14.37 18.28 -21.41
C PHE A 222 13.70 19.48 -22.10
N ILE A 223 12.57 19.96 -21.57
CA ILE A 223 11.88 21.16 -22.10
C ILE A 223 12.82 22.38 -22.04
N PHE A 224 13.52 22.57 -20.92
CA PHE A 224 14.48 23.65 -20.75
C PHE A 224 15.60 23.59 -21.80
N ALA A 225 16.17 22.41 -22.07
CA ALA A 225 17.20 22.23 -23.08
C ALA A 225 16.70 22.55 -24.49
N VAL A 226 15.48 22.11 -24.84
CA VAL A 226 14.85 22.41 -26.13
C VAL A 226 14.62 23.91 -26.30
N VAL A 227 13.99 24.56 -25.31
CA VAL A 227 13.71 26.00 -25.34
C VAL A 227 15.01 26.81 -25.42
N THR A 228 16.02 26.46 -24.63
CA THR A 228 17.33 27.12 -24.64
C THR A 228 18.03 26.97 -26.00
N THR A 229 17.94 25.79 -26.61
CA THR A 229 18.53 25.54 -27.94
C THR A 229 17.83 26.37 -29.02
N ILE A 230 16.50 26.48 -28.96
CA ILE A 230 15.71 27.33 -29.86
C ILE A 230 16.11 28.81 -29.67
N LEU A 231 16.15 29.30 -28.43
CA LEU A 231 16.54 30.68 -28.13
C LEU A 231 17.96 31.00 -28.61
N ASN A 232 18.93 30.09 -28.38
CA ASN A 232 20.29 30.27 -28.87
C ASN A 232 20.35 30.31 -30.40
N SER A 233 19.60 29.43 -31.08
CA SER A 233 19.52 29.43 -32.54
C SER A 233 18.91 30.73 -33.07
N MET A 234 17.88 31.27 -32.40
CA MET A 234 17.27 32.56 -32.71
C MET A 234 18.25 33.72 -32.49
N GLN A 235 19.03 33.72 -31.42
CA GLN A 235 20.07 34.73 -31.18
C GLN A 235 21.10 34.76 -32.30
N VAL A 236 21.54 33.58 -32.77
CA VAL A 236 22.46 33.45 -33.91
C VAL A 236 21.83 33.98 -35.19
N ALA A 237 20.57 33.65 -35.47
CA ALA A 237 19.84 34.13 -36.65
C ALA A 237 19.63 35.65 -36.64
N LEU A 238 19.35 36.24 -35.47
CA LEU A 238 19.19 37.69 -35.31
C LEU A 238 20.53 38.45 -35.44
N ALA A 239 21.65 37.83 -35.06
CA ALA A 239 22.98 38.42 -35.16
C ALA A 239 23.54 38.38 -36.59
N ALA A 240 23.07 37.45 -37.43
CA ALA A 240 23.44 37.39 -38.84
C ALA A 240 22.80 38.57 -39.60
N LYS A 241 23.62 39.45 -40.20
CA LYS A 241 23.12 40.58 -40.99
C LYS A 241 22.38 40.09 -42.25
N PRO A 242 21.11 40.45 -42.48
CA PRO A 242 20.42 40.10 -43.71
C PRO A 242 20.95 40.96 -44.88
N GLU A 243 21.27 40.33 -46.01
CA GLU A 243 21.66 41.01 -47.25
C GLU A 243 20.47 41.65 -48.01
N GLN A 244 19.22 41.38 -47.60
CA GLN A 244 18.01 41.80 -48.32
C GLN A 244 16.94 42.37 -47.37
N GLU A 245 16.70 43.69 -47.47
CA GLU A 245 15.96 44.47 -46.46
C GLU A 245 14.45 44.19 -46.36
N SER A 246 13.80 43.57 -47.35
CA SER A 246 12.33 43.49 -47.39
C SER A 246 11.71 42.28 -46.69
N SER A 247 12.43 41.16 -46.51
CA SER A 247 11.87 39.93 -45.91
C SER A 247 12.29 39.67 -44.47
N GLY A 248 13.30 40.39 -43.95
CA GLY A 248 13.86 40.15 -42.61
C GLY A 248 13.06 40.75 -41.46
N TYR A 249 12.28 41.80 -41.70
CA TYR A 249 11.58 42.56 -40.65
C TYR A 249 10.57 41.69 -39.88
N TYR A 250 9.71 40.95 -40.59
CA TYR A 250 8.70 40.10 -39.97
C TYR A 250 9.32 38.95 -39.15
N LEU A 251 10.41 38.35 -39.64
CA LEU A 251 11.12 37.28 -38.91
C LEU A 251 11.80 37.82 -37.65
N TRP A 252 12.41 39.01 -37.74
CA TRP A 252 13.01 39.68 -36.59
C TRP A 252 11.97 39.97 -35.51
N GLU A 253 10.81 40.51 -35.89
CA GLU A 253 9.71 40.83 -34.97
C GLU A 253 9.18 39.58 -34.25
N ILE A 254 9.00 38.46 -34.97
CA ILE A 254 8.56 37.19 -34.39
C ILE A 254 9.58 36.66 -33.38
N PHE A 255 10.87 36.64 -33.72
CA PHE A 255 11.92 36.13 -32.82
C PHE A 255 12.11 37.02 -31.59
N TYR A 256 12.00 38.34 -31.75
CA TYR A 256 12.05 39.28 -30.63
C TYR A 256 10.92 39.03 -29.63
N TRP A 257 9.66 38.98 -30.09
CA TRP A 257 8.52 38.74 -29.21
C TRP A 257 8.51 37.34 -28.60
N PHE A 258 8.93 36.32 -29.35
CA PHE A 258 9.08 34.97 -28.82
C PHE A 258 10.10 34.93 -27.66
N GLY A 259 11.24 35.61 -27.79
CA GLY A 259 12.22 35.74 -26.72
C GLY A 259 11.65 36.46 -25.48
N VAL A 260 10.95 37.57 -25.67
CA VAL A 260 10.30 38.33 -24.58
C VAL A 260 9.26 37.49 -23.84
N VAL A 261 8.40 36.77 -24.55
CA VAL A 261 7.38 35.88 -23.94
C VAL A 261 8.05 34.74 -23.17
N THR A 262 9.08 34.12 -23.74
CA THR A 262 9.81 33.03 -23.10
C THR A 262 10.52 33.49 -21.82
N LEU A 263 11.10 34.68 -21.83
CA LEU A 263 11.70 35.30 -20.65
C LEU A 263 10.64 35.56 -19.57
N LEU A 264 9.49 36.14 -19.93
CA LEU A 264 8.40 36.42 -19.00
C LEU A 264 7.90 35.14 -18.32
N ILE A 265 7.65 34.08 -19.10
CA ILE A 265 7.24 32.77 -18.57
C ILE A 265 8.29 32.23 -17.61
N THR A 266 9.57 32.30 -17.98
CA THR A 266 10.67 31.80 -17.14
C THR A 266 10.74 32.54 -15.80
N VAL A 267 10.57 33.87 -15.80
CA VAL A 267 10.54 34.68 -14.58
C VAL A 267 9.32 34.33 -13.72
N VAL A 268 8.12 34.19 -14.32
CA VAL A 268 6.90 33.84 -13.58
C VAL A 268 7.02 32.46 -12.95
N VAL A 269 7.49 31.47 -13.69
CA VAL A 269 7.73 30.12 -13.18
C VAL A 269 8.78 30.16 -12.06
N GLY A 270 9.91 30.85 -12.25
CA GLY A 270 10.96 31.02 -11.24
C GLY A 270 10.46 31.65 -9.95
N CYS A 271 9.73 32.78 -10.05
CA CYS A 271 9.10 33.43 -8.91
C CYS A 271 8.10 32.51 -8.20
N SER A 272 7.27 31.78 -8.95
CA SER A 272 6.31 30.84 -8.36
C SER A 272 6.99 29.71 -7.57
N LEU A 273 8.10 29.17 -8.08
CA LEU A 273 8.88 28.13 -7.40
C LEU A 273 9.52 28.66 -6.12
N ILE A 274 10.07 29.88 -6.15
CA ILE A 274 10.63 30.53 -4.95
C ILE A 274 9.55 30.75 -3.90
N LEU A 275 8.38 31.26 -4.30
CA LEU A 275 7.25 31.46 -3.39
C LEU A 275 6.77 30.15 -2.76
N LEU A 276 6.68 29.08 -3.55
CA LEU A 276 6.35 27.74 -3.05
C LEU A 276 7.40 27.25 -2.05
N TRP A 277 8.69 27.41 -2.36
CA TRP A 277 9.78 27.00 -1.49
C TRP A 277 9.78 27.76 -0.15
N VAL A 278 9.60 29.08 -0.19
CA VAL A 278 9.47 29.91 1.02
C VAL A 278 8.22 29.54 1.83
N GLY A 279 7.08 29.31 1.17
CA GLY A 279 5.85 28.86 1.82
C GLY A 279 6.00 27.49 2.51
N MET A 280 6.75 26.58 1.90
CA MET A 280 7.05 25.27 2.45
C MET A 280 7.90 25.37 3.72
N ILE A 281 8.99 26.15 3.69
CA ILE A 281 9.83 26.40 4.86
C ILE A 281 9.02 27.05 5.98
N ALA A 282 8.19 28.04 5.65
CA ALA A 282 7.34 28.70 6.64
C ALA A 282 6.39 27.71 7.32
N ASN A 283 5.86 26.72 6.58
CA ASN A 283 4.99 25.69 7.14
C ASN A 283 5.75 24.71 8.06
N GLU A 284 6.95 24.27 7.65
CA GLU A 284 7.81 23.41 8.48
C GLU A 284 8.23 24.11 9.77
N TRP A 285 8.62 25.39 9.68
CA TRP A 285 8.96 26.20 10.85
C TRP A 285 7.78 26.37 11.80
N LYS A 286 6.57 26.64 11.28
CA LYS A 286 5.35 26.71 12.10
C LYS A 286 5.07 25.40 12.81
N PHE A 287 5.25 24.27 12.14
CA PHE A 287 5.06 22.95 12.73
C PHE A 287 6.11 22.65 13.82
N ALA A 288 7.38 22.96 13.56
CA ALA A 288 8.47 22.82 14.53
C ALA A 288 8.25 23.70 15.78
N LEU A 289 7.81 24.95 15.61
CA LEU A 289 7.50 25.86 16.72
C LEU A 289 6.33 25.32 17.56
N LYS A 290 5.26 24.86 16.90
CA LYS A 290 4.07 24.31 17.57
C LYS A 290 4.40 23.07 18.41
N ASN A 291 5.31 22.22 17.94
CA ASN A 291 5.76 21.05 18.69
C ASN A 291 6.69 21.41 19.86
N ARG A 292 7.54 22.44 19.72
CA ARG A 292 8.36 22.94 20.83
C ARG A 292 7.50 23.53 21.96
N HIS A 293 6.45 24.28 21.64
CA HIS A 293 5.54 24.81 22.65
C HIS A 293 4.78 23.70 23.41
N LYS A 294 4.42 22.60 22.73
CA LYS A 294 3.82 21.44 23.41
C LYS A 294 4.80 20.70 24.32
N ALA A 295 6.06 20.56 23.92
CA ALA A 295 7.10 19.93 24.73
C ALA A 295 7.46 20.75 25.99
N GLN A 296 7.48 22.08 25.89
CA GLN A 296 7.72 22.95 27.04
C GLN A 296 6.53 22.99 28.03
N GLY A 297 5.29 22.88 27.53
CA GLY A 297 4.10 22.82 28.38
C GLY A 297 3.99 21.55 29.25
N GLN A 298 4.60 20.44 28.83
CA GLN A 298 4.64 19.19 29.61
C GLN A 298 5.79 19.11 30.62
N SER A 299 6.79 20.00 30.53
CA SER A 299 7.92 20.06 31.47
C SER A 299 7.64 20.93 32.71
N MET A 300 6.50 21.63 32.74
CA MET A 300 6.13 22.56 33.83
C MET A 300 4.87 22.14 34.60
N SER A 301 4.36 20.92 34.39
CA SER A 301 3.35 20.27 35.24
C SER A 301 3.92 19.03 35.90
#